data_AF-A0AAD8YP15-F1
#
_entry.id   AF-A0AAD8YP15-F1
#
_cell.length_a   1.000
_cell.length_b   1.000
_cell.length_c   1.000
_cell.angle_alpha   90.00
_cell.angle_beta   90.00
_cell.angle_gamma   90.00
#
_symmetry.space_group_name_H-M   'P 1'
#
loop_
_entity.id
_entity.type
_entity.pdbx_description
1 polymer ?
#
loop_
_entity_poly.entity_id
_entity_poly.type
_entity_poly.pdbx_seq_one_letter_code
_entity_poly.pdbx_strand_id
1 'polypeptide(L)'
;MVGYKGKKRVFLYKDDLSWSRHTSSLAKKARQRLYHLRRLRDFRLPSKVLRNFYTCTIESILTGNITVWFGNSTKQDRQALQRVVRSAERITHSELPDLQTTYYKRCQTKARKIVKDPTHPNNTLFSVEIREALPLPEGQDREAEEELLPTGHSGPESGKLINCGDHHHHHVT
;
A
#
# COMPACT_ATOMS: atom_id res chain seq x y z
N MET A 1 -67.81 -3.25 -20.53
CA MET A 1 -66.45 -2.74 -20.81
C MET A 1 -65.57 -3.08 -19.60
N VAL A 2 -64.67 -4.05 -19.73
CA VAL A 2 -63.79 -4.48 -18.63
C VAL A 2 -62.54 -3.59 -18.63
N GLY A 3 -62.39 -2.76 -17.59
CA GLY A 3 -61.25 -1.88 -17.41
C GLY A 3 -60.06 -2.61 -16.80
N TYR A 4 -58.99 -2.79 -17.56
CA TYR A 4 -57.74 -3.36 -17.07
C TYR A 4 -56.95 -2.30 -16.29
N LYS A 5 -56.86 -2.46 -14.96
CA LYS A 5 -55.95 -1.71 -14.10
C LYS A 5 -54.50 -2.13 -14.39
N GLY A 6 -53.80 -1.32 -15.17
CA GLY A 6 -52.36 -1.46 -15.39
C GLY A 6 -51.58 -1.22 -14.10
N LYS A 7 -51.10 -2.29 -13.46
CA LYS A 7 -50.09 -2.22 -12.40
C LYS A 7 -48.78 -1.73 -13.03
N LYS A 8 -48.46 -0.45 -12.84
CA LYS A 8 -47.12 0.08 -13.12
C LYS A 8 -46.14 -0.63 -12.20
N ARG A 9 -45.44 -1.63 -12.75
CA ARG A 9 -44.28 -2.26 -12.10
C ARG A 9 -43.17 -1.22 -12.16
N VAL A 10 -43.09 -0.37 -11.13
CA VAL A 10 -41.95 0.51 -10.93
C VAL A 10 -40.77 -0.40 -10.64
N PHE A 11 -39.96 -0.68 -11.67
CA PHE A 11 -38.62 -1.19 -11.47
C PHE A 11 -37.85 -0.06 -10.79
N LEU A 12 -37.79 -0.08 -9.46
CA LEU A 12 -36.79 0.67 -8.73
C LEU A 12 -35.45 0.07 -9.13
N TYR A 13 -34.81 0.66 -10.14
CA TYR A 13 -33.39 0.49 -10.39
C TYR A 13 -32.71 1.12 -9.18
N LYS A 14 -32.52 0.30 -8.13
CA LYS A 14 -31.54 0.59 -7.09
C LYS A 14 -30.22 0.52 -7.83
N ASP A 15 -29.78 1.67 -8.33
CA ASP A 15 -28.37 1.88 -8.61
C ASP A 15 -27.64 1.53 -7.32
N ASP A 16 -27.12 0.32 -7.31
CA ASP A 16 -26.25 -0.15 -6.25
C ASP A 16 -24.96 0.67 -6.39
N LEU A 17 -24.96 1.86 -5.79
CA LEU A 17 -23.77 2.70 -5.59
C LEU A 17 -22.70 1.98 -4.75
N SER A 18 -22.94 0.75 -4.30
CA SER A 18 -21.91 -0.05 -3.67
C SER A 18 -20.95 -0.61 -4.72
N TRP A 19 -19.69 -0.72 -4.31
CA TRP A 19 -18.64 -1.36 -5.10
C TRP A 19 -18.80 -2.89 -5.21
N SER A 20 -19.99 -3.45 -4.93
CA SER A 20 -20.27 -4.90 -4.86
C SER A 20 -19.82 -5.69 -6.08
N ARG A 21 -20.05 -5.16 -7.29
CA ARG A 21 -19.59 -5.83 -8.53
C ARG A 21 -18.06 -5.89 -8.60
N HIS A 22 -17.41 -4.80 -8.21
CA HIS A 22 -15.95 -4.69 -8.20
C HIS A 22 -15.34 -5.60 -7.13
N THR A 23 -15.81 -5.51 -5.88
CA THR A 23 -15.36 -6.35 -4.75
C THR A 23 -15.59 -7.82 -5.02
N SER A 24 -16.73 -8.19 -5.62
CA SER A 24 -17.00 -9.58 -6.03
C SER A 24 -16.00 -10.09 -7.07
N SER A 25 -15.62 -9.25 -8.04
CA SER A 25 -14.60 -9.57 -9.03
C SER A 25 -13.22 -9.74 -8.37
N LEU A 26 -12.82 -8.83 -7.47
CA LEU A 26 -11.59 -8.95 -6.69
C LEU A 26 -11.56 -10.25 -5.89
N ALA A 27 -12.66 -10.59 -5.20
CA ALA A 27 -12.77 -11.81 -4.40
C ALA A 27 -12.59 -13.07 -5.26
N LYS A 28 -13.18 -13.11 -6.47
CA LYS A 28 -13.00 -14.23 -7.41
C LYS A 28 -11.54 -14.39 -7.83
N LYS A 29 -10.89 -13.30 -8.26
CA LYS A 29 -9.47 -13.31 -8.65
C LYS A 29 -8.57 -13.73 -7.50
N ALA A 30 -8.79 -13.18 -6.31
CA ALA A 30 -7.99 -13.49 -5.13
C ALA A 30 -8.16 -14.96 -4.70
N ARG A 31 -9.36 -15.54 -4.82
CA ARG A 31 -9.60 -16.98 -4.58
C ARG A 31 -8.86 -17.88 -5.57
N GLN A 32 -8.77 -17.49 -6.85
CA GLN A 32 -7.97 -18.23 -7.84
C GLN A 32 -6.47 -18.22 -7.45
N ARG A 33 -5.94 -17.06 -7.04
CA ARG A 33 -4.55 -16.98 -6.56
C ARG A 33 -4.32 -17.79 -5.28
N LEU A 34 -5.33 -17.84 -4.41
CA LEU A 34 -5.27 -18.64 -3.20
C LEU A 34 -5.23 -20.16 -3.48
N TYR A 35 -5.85 -20.63 -4.57
CA TYR A 35 -5.65 -22.00 -5.04
C TYR A 35 -4.18 -22.28 -5.37
N HIS A 36 -3.50 -21.39 -6.10
CA HIS A 36 -2.08 -21.55 -6.38
C HIS A 36 -1.23 -21.50 -5.10
N LEU A 37 -1.54 -20.62 -4.16
CA LEU A 37 -0.85 -20.57 -2.86
C LEU A 37 -0.97 -21.90 -2.10
N ARG A 38 -2.14 -22.56 -2.13
CA ARG A 38 -2.31 -23.91 -1.55
C ARG A 38 -1.41 -24.93 -2.26
N ARG A 39 -1.36 -24.91 -3.59
CA ARG A 39 -0.50 -25.82 -4.36
C ARG A 39 0.98 -25.61 -4.05
N LEU A 40 1.41 -24.36 -3.90
CA LEU A 40 2.78 -24.02 -3.50
C LEU A 40 3.13 -24.56 -2.10
N ARG A 41 2.19 -24.51 -1.16
CA ARG A 41 2.36 -25.12 0.16
C ARG A 41 2.52 -26.64 0.07
N ASP A 42 1.80 -27.31 -0.84
CA ASP A 42 1.90 -28.76 -1.01
C ASP A 42 3.32 -29.20 -1.44
N PHE A 43 4.07 -28.32 -2.14
CA PHE A 43 5.49 -28.50 -2.46
C PHE A 43 6.45 -28.22 -1.29
N ARG A 44 5.94 -28.01 -0.07
CA ARG A 44 6.73 -27.78 1.16
C ARG A 44 7.68 -26.59 1.07
N LEU A 45 7.31 -25.55 0.31
CA LEU A 45 8.10 -24.33 0.23
C LEU A 45 8.19 -23.62 1.59
N PRO A 46 9.29 -22.91 1.88
CA PRO A 46 9.44 -22.16 3.12
C PRO A 46 8.34 -21.10 3.30
N SER A 47 7.89 -20.87 4.53
CA SER A 47 6.83 -19.90 4.84
C SER A 47 7.12 -18.49 4.35
N LYS A 48 8.40 -18.08 4.31
CA LYS A 48 8.84 -16.79 3.75
C LYS A 48 8.49 -16.66 2.26
N VAL A 49 8.66 -17.72 1.48
CA VAL A 49 8.31 -17.74 0.05
C VAL A 49 6.79 -17.67 -0.13
N LEU A 50 6.04 -18.41 0.67
CA LEU A 50 4.57 -18.39 0.65
C LEU A 50 4.01 -17.01 1.04
N ARG A 51 4.61 -16.35 2.04
CA ARG A 51 4.27 -14.98 2.43
C ARG A 51 4.56 -13.99 1.31
N ASN A 52 5.73 -14.07 0.68
CA ASN A 52 6.08 -13.21 -0.45
C ASN A 52 5.09 -13.41 -1.61
N PHE A 53 4.74 -14.66 -1.93
CA PHE A 53 3.72 -14.94 -2.94
C PHE A 53 2.37 -14.28 -2.60
N TYR A 54 1.93 -14.36 -1.34
CA TYR A 54 0.71 -13.67 -0.89
C TYR A 54 0.81 -12.16 -1.13
N THR A 55 1.87 -11.51 -0.66
CA THR A 55 2.04 -10.05 -0.77
C THR A 55 2.09 -9.60 -2.23
N CYS A 56 2.83 -10.32 -3.07
CA CYS A 56 2.97 -9.95 -4.49
C CYS A 56 1.69 -10.18 -5.30
N THR A 57 0.88 -11.20 -4.98
CA THR A 57 -0.21 -11.64 -5.88
C THR A 57 -1.61 -11.45 -5.31
N ILE A 58 -1.84 -11.81 -4.05
CA ILE A 58 -3.17 -11.76 -3.43
C ILE A 58 -3.39 -10.37 -2.84
N GLU A 59 -2.43 -9.91 -2.03
CA GLU A 59 -2.51 -8.60 -1.38
C GLU A 59 -2.56 -7.46 -2.40
N SER A 60 -1.77 -7.53 -3.47
CA SER A 60 -1.79 -6.55 -4.55
C SER A 60 -3.17 -6.43 -5.22
N ILE A 61 -3.84 -7.56 -5.47
CA ILE A 61 -5.22 -7.58 -6.01
C ILE A 61 -6.20 -6.99 -4.98
N LEU A 62 -6.12 -7.43 -3.73
CA LEU A 62 -7.08 -7.03 -2.69
C LEU A 62 -6.93 -5.57 -2.26
N THR A 63 -5.74 -5.00 -2.39
CA THR A 63 -5.44 -3.66 -1.90
C THR A 63 -5.28 -2.63 -3.04
N GLY A 64 -5.34 -3.07 -4.30
CA GLY A 64 -5.29 -2.20 -5.46
C GLY A 64 -6.33 -1.08 -5.39
N ASN A 65 -5.87 0.17 -5.37
CA ASN A 65 -6.71 1.37 -5.23
C ASN A 65 -7.74 1.30 -4.07
N ILE A 66 -7.41 0.59 -2.99
CA ILE A 66 -8.32 0.35 -1.85
C ILE A 66 -8.93 1.63 -1.26
N THR A 67 -8.23 2.75 -1.33
CA THR A 67 -8.72 4.06 -0.87
C THR A 67 -9.94 4.56 -1.63
N VAL A 68 -10.18 4.07 -2.86
CA VAL A 68 -11.27 4.54 -3.74
C VAL A 68 -12.58 3.80 -3.47
N TRP A 69 -12.52 2.51 -3.18
CA TRP A 69 -13.72 1.66 -3.15
C TRP A 69 -14.06 1.12 -1.77
N PHE A 70 -13.10 1.03 -0.84
CA PHE A 70 -13.30 0.30 0.42
C PHE A 70 -14.28 1.00 1.36
N GLY A 71 -14.24 2.33 1.46
CA GLY A 71 -15.19 3.11 2.27
C GLY A 71 -16.64 2.98 1.81
N ASN A 72 -16.86 2.84 0.50
CA ASN A 72 -18.18 2.75 -0.13
C ASN A 72 -18.64 1.30 -0.37
N SER A 73 -17.90 0.31 0.12
CA SER A 73 -18.27 -1.11 0.02
C SER A 73 -19.26 -1.51 1.12
N THR A 74 -19.98 -2.62 0.95
CA THR A 74 -20.84 -3.14 2.02
C THR A 74 -20.01 -3.88 3.08
N LYS A 75 -20.58 -4.07 4.29
CA LYS A 75 -19.96 -4.93 5.32
C LYS A 75 -19.75 -6.36 4.81
N GLN A 76 -20.70 -6.86 4.01
CA GLN A 76 -20.65 -8.21 3.45
C GLN A 76 -19.49 -8.35 2.45
N ASP A 77 -19.26 -7.34 1.60
CA ASP A 77 -18.11 -7.29 0.70
C ASP A 77 -16.79 -7.35 1.44
N ARG A 78 -16.62 -6.48 2.45
CA ARG A 78 -15.41 -6.43 3.27
C ARG A 78 -15.13 -7.76 3.94
N GLN A 79 -16.17 -8.39 4.50
CA GLN A 79 -16.06 -9.73 5.09
C GLN A 79 -15.68 -10.80 4.05
N ALA A 80 -16.23 -10.73 2.84
CA ALA A 80 -15.91 -11.68 1.78
C ALA A 80 -14.44 -11.62 1.34
N LEU A 81 -13.88 -10.40 1.27
CA LEU A 81 -12.47 -10.18 0.98
C LEU A 81 -11.59 -10.58 2.19
N GLN A 82 -11.99 -10.24 3.41
CA GLN A 82 -11.25 -10.62 4.62
C GLN A 82 -11.16 -12.14 4.79
N ARG A 83 -12.19 -12.92 4.38
CA ARG A 83 -12.12 -14.39 4.37
C ARG A 83 -11.00 -14.93 3.47
N VAL A 84 -10.64 -14.22 2.40
CA VAL A 84 -9.49 -14.59 1.56
C VAL A 84 -8.19 -14.41 2.34
N VAL A 85 -8.02 -13.26 3.02
CA VAL A 85 -6.86 -12.99 3.89
C VAL A 85 -6.74 -14.06 4.98
N ARG A 86 -7.84 -14.35 5.71
CA ARG A 86 -7.86 -15.40 6.75
C ARG A 86 -7.58 -16.80 6.20
N SER A 87 -7.88 -17.06 4.94
CA SER A 87 -7.54 -18.33 4.31
C SER A 87 -6.05 -18.40 3.97
N ALA A 88 -5.46 -17.28 3.53
CA ALA A 88 -4.03 -17.19 3.26
C ALA A 88 -3.20 -17.32 4.54
N GLU A 89 -3.59 -16.67 5.64
CA GLU A 89 -2.94 -16.80 6.96
C GLU A 89 -2.81 -18.26 7.40
N ARG A 90 -3.89 -19.04 7.23
CA ARG A 90 -3.90 -20.47 7.55
C ARG A 90 -2.96 -21.31 6.68
N ILE A 91 -2.69 -20.86 5.45
CA ILE A 91 -1.81 -21.56 4.51
C ILE A 91 -0.35 -21.19 4.76
N THR A 92 -0.07 -19.91 5.03
CA THR A 92 1.29 -19.39 5.24
C THR A 92 1.77 -19.57 6.68
N HIS A 93 0.88 -19.86 7.63
CA HIS A 93 1.15 -19.91 9.06
C HIS A 93 1.81 -18.63 9.58
N SER A 94 1.37 -17.48 9.06
CA SER A 94 1.89 -16.16 9.43
C SER A 94 0.75 -15.17 9.58
N GLU A 95 0.87 -14.22 10.49
CA GLU A 95 -0.08 -13.11 10.59
C GLU A 95 -0.01 -12.23 9.34
N LEU A 96 -1.17 -11.93 8.76
CA LEU A 96 -1.31 -11.06 7.60
C LEU A 96 -2.10 -9.82 7.99
N PRO A 97 -1.78 -8.65 7.40
CA PRO A 97 -2.51 -7.42 7.70
C PRO A 97 -3.97 -7.57 7.28
N ASP A 98 -4.89 -7.13 8.14
CA ASP A 98 -6.30 -7.06 7.78
C ASP A 98 -6.55 -5.92 6.77
N LEU A 99 -7.66 -6.01 6.06
CA LEU A 99 -7.98 -5.05 5.01
C LEU A 99 -8.34 -3.67 5.57
N GLN A 100 -8.88 -3.60 6.79
CA GLN A 100 -9.29 -2.36 7.42
C GLN A 100 -8.05 -1.53 7.83
N THR A 101 -7.07 -2.17 8.48
CA THR A 101 -5.80 -1.53 8.86
C THR A 101 -5.02 -1.13 7.63
N THR A 102 -4.99 -1.97 6.59
CA THR A 102 -4.34 -1.62 5.31
C THR A 102 -5.00 -0.40 4.67
N TYR A 103 -6.34 -0.34 4.64
CA TYR A 103 -7.09 0.81 4.16
C TYR A 103 -6.75 2.08 4.94
N TYR A 104 -6.82 2.04 6.27
CA TYR A 104 -6.53 3.20 7.12
C TYR A 104 -5.09 3.69 6.94
N LYS A 105 -4.10 2.77 6.96
CA LYS A 105 -2.69 3.10 6.73
C LYS A 105 -2.47 3.78 5.38
N ARG A 106 -3.14 3.32 4.33
CA ARG A 106 -3.04 3.93 2.99
C ARG A 106 -3.72 5.30 2.91
N CYS A 107 -4.90 5.45 3.51
CA CYS A 107 -5.55 6.75 3.60
C CYS A 107 -4.68 7.76 4.35
N GLN A 108 -4.16 7.38 5.52
CA GLN A 108 -3.26 8.21 6.32
C GLN A 108 -1.99 8.59 5.55
N THR A 109 -1.34 7.62 4.89
CA THR A 109 -0.15 7.88 4.09
C THR A 109 -0.44 8.85 2.95
N LYS A 110 -1.58 8.69 2.26
CA LYS A 110 -1.97 9.57 1.16
C LYS A 110 -2.28 10.98 1.66
N ALA A 111 -2.99 11.10 2.77
CA ALA A 111 -3.31 12.40 3.36
C ALA A 111 -2.04 13.13 3.87
N ARG A 112 -1.11 12.40 4.50
CA ARG A 112 0.20 12.94 4.89
C ARG A 112 1.01 13.44 3.70
N LYS A 113 0.93 12.76 2.54
CA LYS A 113 1.58 13.24 1.30
C LYS A 113 0.97 14.53 0.80
N ILE A 114 -0.36 14.65 0.82
CA ILE A 114 -1.07 15.88 0.41
C ILE A 114 -0.66 17.05 1.31
N VAL A 115 -0.66 16.87 2.63
CA VAL A 115 -0.27 17.93 3.58
C VAL A 115 1.19 18.38 3.40
N LYS A 116 2.08 17.43 3.07
CA LYS A 116 3.50 17.72 2.84
C LYS A 116 3.80 18.41 1.52
N ASP A 117 2.88 18.40 0.57
CA ASP A 117 3.06 18.99 -0.76
C ASP A 117 2.25 20.29 -0.88
N PRO A 118 2.88 21.47 -0.75
CA PRO A 118 2.19 22.76 -0.84
C PRO A 118 1.59 23.05 -2.21
N THR A 119 2.08 22.38 -3.27
CA THR A 119 1.58 22.57 -4.64
C THR A 119 0.35 21.73 -4.94
N HIS A 120 0.01 20.80 -4.05
CA HIS A 120 -1.14 19.92 -4.24
C HIS A 120 -2.44 20.74 -4.14
N PRO A 121 -3.41 20.59 -5.07
CA PRO A 121 -4.63 21.39 -5.09
C PRO A 121 -5.46 21.29 -3.81
N ASN A 122 -5.39 20.12 -3.14
CA ASN A 122 -6.09 19.89 -1.88
C ASN A 122 -5.22 20.14 -0.62
N ASN A 123 -4.00 20.68 -0.74
CA ASN A 123 -3.12 20.91 0.42
C ASN A 123 -3.81 21.76 1.48
N THR A 124 -4.45 22.85 1.06
CA THR A 124 -5.16 23.78 1.93
C THR A 124 -6.24 23.08 2.76
N LEU A 125 -7.07 22.24 2.13
CA LEU A 125 -8.11 21.47 2.81
C LEU A 125 -7.52 20.53 3.87
N PHE A 126 -6.56 19.70 3.49
CA PHE A 126 -5.99 18.68 4.39
C PHE A 126 -5.05 19.27 5.46
N SER A 127 -4.44 20.43 5.21
CA SER A 127 -3.52 21.08 6.16
C SER A 127 -4.23 21.58 7.42
N VAL A 128 -5.48 22.02 7.27
CA VAL A 128 -6.34 22.49 8.36
C VAL A 128 -6.88 21.29 9.16
N GLU A 129 -7.31 20.23 8.47
CA GLU A 129 -7.98 19.08 9.10
C GLU A 129 -7.03 18.08 9.78
N ILE A 130 -5.76 17.99 9.36
CA ILE A 130 -4.82 16.99 9.91
C ILE A 130 -4.02 17.51 11.11
N ARG A 131 -3.94 18.82 11.32
CA ARG A 131 -3.27 19.37 12.51
C ARG A 131 -3.97 18.98 13.83
N GLU A 132 -5.24 18.60 13.79
CA GLU A 132 -6.06 18.36 14.99
C GLU A 132 -6.34 16.88 15.28
N ALA A 133 -6.24 15.98 14.29
CA ALA A 133 -6.88 14.65 14.38
C ALA A 133 -5.97 13.41 14.28
N LEU A 134 -4.64 13.56 14.21
CA LEU A 134 -3.74 12.41 14.07
C LEU A 134 -2.70 12.38 15.20
N PRO A 135 -2.87 11.53 16.23
CA PRO A 135 -1.79 11.22 17.15
C PRO A 135 -0.63 10.67 16.32
N LEU A 136 0.52 11.34 16.41
CA LEU A 136 1.77 10.83 15.88
C LEU A 136 2.01 9.45 16.54
N PRO A 137 2.33 8.39 15.78
CA PRO A 137 2.88 7.20 16.42
C PRO A 137 4.25 7.60 16.99
N GLU A 138 4.28 7.81 18.30
CA GLU A 138 5.52 7.84 19.08
C GLU A 138 6.18 6.46 18.98
N GLY A 139 7.49 6.46 18.68
CA GLY A 139 8.41 5.35 18.92
C GLY A 139 8.31 4.16 17.97
N GLN A 140 9.22 4.10 16.99
CA GLN A 140 9.92 2.85 16.64
C GLN A 140 11.21 3.22 15.84
N ASP A 141 12.30 3.28 16.59
CA ASP A 141 13.68 2.89 16.24
C ASP A 141 14.34 3.58 15.03
N ARG A 142 15.06 4.68 15.32
CA ARG A 142 16.24 5.09 14.55
C ARG A 142 17.45 4.37 15.14
N GLU A 143 17.92 3.33 14.47
CA GLU A 143 19.28 2.82 14.66
C GLU A 143 20.09 3.01 13.37
N ALA A 144 21.35 3.40 13.59
CA ALA A 144 22.46 3.52 12.65
C ALA A 144 22.45 4.71 11.68
N GLU A 145 22.85 5.88 12.16
CA GLU A 145 23.91 6.69 11.52
C GLU A 145 24.32 7.83 12.46
N GLU A 146 25.07 7.52 13.53
CA GLU A 146 25.99 8.49 14.15
C GLU A 146 27.05 7.75 14.97
N GLU A 147 28.06 7.20 14.28
CA GLU A 147 29.33 6.85 14.91
C GLU A 147 30.46 7.13 13.91
N LEU A 148 30.97 8.37 13.93
CA LEU A 148 32.40 8.71 14.04
C LEU A 148 32.57 10.24 13.89
N LEU A 149 32.75 10.91 15.02
CA LEU A 149 33.59 12.11 15.10
C LEU A 149 34.93 11.68 15.71
N PRO A 150 36.05 12.27 15.27
CA PRO A 150 37.16 12.51 16.17
C PRO A 150 37.35 14.01 16.41
N THR A 151 37.39 14.39 17.68
CA THR A 151 37.74 15.72 18.20
C THR A 151 39.20 16.09 17.96
N GLY A 152 39.45 17.43 17.94
CA GLY A 152 40.65 18.25 17.67
C GLY A 152 42.06 17.71 17.96
N HIS A 153 43.15 18.35 17.54
CA HIS A 153 43.45 19.79 17.50
C HIS A 153 44.73 20.07 16.66
N SER A 154 44.89 21.35 16.27
CA SER A 154 46.12 22.11 15.95
C SER A 154 46.93 21.81 14.67
N GLY A 155 47.13 22.87 13.86
CA GLY A 155 48.06 22.94 12.72
C GLY A 155 49.55 23.01 13.12
N PRO A 156 50.50 23.33 12.21
CA PRO A 156 50.43 24.53 11.36
C PRO A 156 50.78 24.32 9.87
N GLU A 157 50.59 25.41 9.11
CA GLU A 157 50.91 25.64 7.71
C GLU A 157 52.36 25.29 7.32
N SER A 158 52.56 24.73 6.12
CA SER A 158 53.25 25.41 5.00
C SER A 158 53.43 24.53 3.76
N GLY A 159 52.98 25.06 2.61
CA GLY A 159 53.64 24.99 1.30
C GLY A 159 53.82 23.64 0.58
N LYS A 160 53.05 23.42 -0.49
CA LYS A 160 53.57 23.50 -1.88
C LYS A 160 52.48 23.20 -2.91
N LEU A 161 52.33 24.14 -3.83
CA LEU A 161 51.69 24.00 -5.12
C LEU A 161 52.35 22.87 -5.92
N ILE A 162 51.56 21.96 -6.49
CA ILE A 162 51.92 21.24 -7.70
C ILE A 162 50.69 21.06 -8.57
N ASN A 163 50.86 21.54 -9.80
CA ASN A 163 49.93 21.68 -10.89
C ASN A 163 49.82 20.34 -11.62
N CYS A 164 48.62 19.81 -11.83
CA CYS A 164 48.40 18.69 -12.76
C CYS A 164 47.84 19.24 -14.06
N GLY A 165 48.77 19.64 -14.93
CA GLY A 165 48.47 19.96 -16.32
C GLY A 165 48.19 18.69 -17.12
N ASP A 166 47.24 18.83 -18.03
CA ASP A 166 46.96 17.95 -19.15
C ASP A 166 48.23 17.48 -19.87
N HIS A 167 48.27 16.23 -20.33
CA HIS A 167 48.89 15.88 -21.61
C HIS A 167 48.19 14.65 -22.24
N HIS A 168 47.56 14.91 -23.39
CA HIS A 168 47.29 13.92 -24.43
C HIS A 168 48.60 13.24 -24.86
N HIS A 169 48.57 11.93 -25.15
CA HIS A 169 49.06 11.38 -26.43
C HIS A 169 48.82 9.85 -26.57
N HIS A 170 48.05 9.50 -27.61
CA HIS A 170 48.31 8.49 -28.67
C HIS A 170 48.79 7.05 -28.35
N HIS A 171 47.90 6.10 -28.68
CA HIS A 171 48.00 5.11 -29.79
C HIS A 171 49.01 3.93 -29.71
N VAL A 172 48.44 2.70 -29.73
CA VAL A 172 48.87 1.47 -30.45
C VAL A 172 50.17 0.80 -29.96
N THR A 173 50.27 -0.52 -29.74
CA THR A 173 49.61 -1.74 -30.24
C THR A 173 49.43 -2.71 -29.07
#